data_AF-A0A8J2YZK6-F1
#
_entry.id   AF-A0A8J2YZK6-F1
#
_cell.length_a   1.000
_cell.length_b   1.000
_cell.length_c   1.000
_cell.angle_alpha   90.00
_cell.angle_beta   90.00
_cell.angle_gamma   90.00
#
_symmetry.space_group_name_H-M   'P 1'
#
loop_
_entity.id
_entity.type
_entity.pdbx_description
1 polymer ?
#
loop_
_entity_poly.entity_id
_entity_poly.type
_entity_poly.pdbx_seq_one_letter_code
_entity_poly.pdbx_strand_id
1 'polypeptide(L)'
;MKSEHIRYLFAAGLIGFSPVFAAHAAETSKTSTTPHAVIGKASYYGHHFVGKKTASGERMNPDRLTAASKTLPLGTRVQVTNLENGRTVHVTINDRGPYIRGRVIDLTPRAADALAMRHQGLARVEVRPEPTPTPIQEADAAAPTPIPPNAD
;
A
#
# COMPACT_ATOMS: atom_id res chain seq x y z
N MET A 1 41.18 52.98 33.76
CA MET A 1 42.44 53.65 33.37
C MET A 1 43.47 52.55 33.14
N LYS A 2 43.97 52.25 31.94
CA LYS A 2 44.10 53.02 30.71
C LYS A 2 43.97 52.05 29.52
N SER A 3 43.27 52.51 28.49
CA SER A 3 43.23 51.96 27.14
C SER A 3 44.43 52.44 26.31
N GLU A 4 44.45 51.99 25.05
CA GLU A 4 45.28 52.45 23.91
C GLU A 4 46.67 51.76 23.79
N HIS A 5 47.19 51.33 22.64
CA HIS A 5 46.88 51.57 21.22
C HIS A 5 47.72 50.61 20.33
N ILE A 6 47.40 50.56 19.02
CA ILE A 6 48.21 50.28 17.79
C ILE A 6 47.36 49.37 16.87
N ARG A 7 46.53 49.85 15.93
CA ARG A 7 46.72 50.62 14.68
C ARG A 7 47.42 49.89 13.51
N TYR A 8 46.56 49.50 12.54
CA TYR A 8 46.60 49.79 11.09
C TYR A 8 47.22 48.84 10.02
N LEU A 9 46.31 48.42 9.11
CA LEU A 9 46.31 48.49 7.63
C LEU A 9 46.94 47.42 6.72
N PHE A 10 46.36 47.40 5.50
CA PHE A 10 46.57 46.63 4.27
C PHE A 10 45.73 45.34 4.14
N ALA A 11 45.07 45.02 3.03
CA ALA A 11 44.68 45.74 1.81
C ALA A 11 43.67 44.87 1.03
N ALA A 12 43.12 45.48 -0.02
CA ALA A 12 42.10 45.01 -0.96
C ALA A 12 42.26 43.58 -1.53
N GLY A 13 41.11 43.01 -1.93
CA GLY A 13 41.05 41.84 -2.79
C GLY A 13 39.60 41.44 -3.11
N LEU A 14 38.94 42.18 -4.02
CA LEU A 14 37.74 41.73 -4.71
C LEU A 14 38.11 40.52 -5.57
N ILE A 15 37.61 39.33 -5.22
CA ILE A 15 37.59 38.18 -6.12
C ILE A 15 36.13 37.79 -6.29
N GLY A 16 35.61 38.11 -7.48
CA GLY A 16 34.31 37.64 -7.92
C GLY A 16 34.31 36.12 -8.00
N PHE A 17 33.34 35.50 -7.33
CA PHE A 17 33.04 34.08 -7.52
C PHE A 17 31.54 34.01 -7.82
N SER A 18 31.20 33.95 -9.10
CA SER A 18 29.87 33.56 -9.53
C SER A 18 29.80 32.03 -9.49
N PRO A 19 28.98 31.40 -8.63
CA PRO A 19 28.57 30.04 -8.89
C PRO A 19 27.42 30.09 -9.89
N VAL A 20 27.74 29.82 -11.15
CA VAL A 20 26.79 29.23 -12.09
C VAL A 20 26.81 27.71 -11.83
N PHE A 21 25.63 27.08 -11.92
CA PHE A 21 25.30 25.66 -11.70
C PHE A 21 25.08 25.23 -10.24
N ALA A 22 24.05 24.48 -9.90
CA ALA A 22 23.04 23.79 -10.69
C ALA A 22 21.72 23.82 -9.90
N ALA A 23 20.60 24.02 -10.59
CA ALA A 23 19.30 23.71 -10.05
C ALA A 23 19.32 22.25 -9.59
N HIS A 24 19.27 22.04 -8.29
CA HIS A 24 19.05 20.74 -7.69
C HIS A 24 17.60 20.37 -8.03
N ALA A 25 17.39 19.80 -9.21
CA ALA A 25 16.17 19.09 -9.52
C ALA A 25 16.08 17.98 -8.47
N ALA A 26 15.26 18.23 -7.45
CA ALA A 26 14.89 17.23 -6.48
C ALA A 26 14.15 16.13 -7.25
N GLU A 27 14.90 15.12 -7.71
CA GLU A 27 14.35 13.84 -8.08
C GLU A 27 13.66 13.29 -6.84
N THR A 28 12.36 13.57 -6.76
CA THR A 28 11.47 13.00 -5.77
C THR A 28 11.34 11.54 -6.15
N SER A 29 12.28 10.72 -5.67
CA SER A 29 12.21 9.28 -5.75
C SER A 29 10.95 8.86 -4.99
N LYS A 30 9.85 8.66 -5.72
CA LYS A 30 8.64 8.02 -5.19
C LYS A 30 9.04 6.58 -4.89
N THR A 31 9.48 6.32 -3.67
CA THR A 31 9.69 4.96 -3.16
C THR A 31 8.39 4.20 -3.34
N SER A 32 8.33 3.34 -4.37
CA SER A 32 7.25 2.40 -4.57
C SER A 32 7.34 1.35 -3.48
N THR A 33 6.73 1.63 -2.33
CA THR A 33 6.57 0.67 -1.25
C THR A 33 5.79 -0.52 -1.78
N THR A 34 6.51 -1.57 -2.19
CA THR A 34 5.90 -2.82 -2.62
C THR A 34 5.07 -3.36 -1.45
N PRO A 35 3.77 -3.63 -1.64
CA PRO A 35 2.94 -4.17 -0.57
C PRO A 35 3.52 -5.51 -0.09
N HIS A 36 4.00 -5.53 1.16
CA HIS A 36 4.69 -6.69 1.71
C HIS A 36 3.72 -7.84 1.98
N ALA A 37 4.03 -9.04 1.47
CA ALA A 37 3.26 -10.24 1.72
C ALA A 37 3.45 -10.73 3.17
N VAL A 38 2.40 -11.24 3.81
CA VAL A 38 2.45 -11.70 5.20
C VAL A 38 2.04 -13.17 5.26
N ILE A 39 2.84 -13.98 5.94
CA ILE A 39 2.55 -15.40 6.17
C ILE A 39 2.01 -15.60 7.58
N GLY A 40 0.96 -16.42 7.72
CA GLY A 40 0.41 -16.81 9.02
C GLY A 40 -0.77 -17.77 8.91
N LYS A 41 -1.53 -17.93 9.99
CA LYS A 41 -2.73 -18.78 9.97
C LYS A 41 -3.94 -18.00 9.48
N ALA A 42 -4.72 -18.60 8.60
CA ALA A 42 -6.08 -18.18 8.30
C ALA A 42 -7.08 -18.95 9.16
N SER A 43 -8.23 -18.33 9.40
CA SER A 43 -9.46 -19.03 9.78
C SER A 43 -10.65 -18.48 9.00
N TYR A 44 -11.87 -18.87 9.35
CA TYR A 44 -13.08 -18.29 8.77
C TYR A 44 -14.16 -18.00 9.81
N TYR A 45 -15.08 -17.09 9.49
CA TYR A 45 -16.16 -16.71 10.38
C TYR A 45 -17.13 -17.88 10.66
N GLY A 46 -17.47 -18.05 11.94
CA GLY A 46 -18.58 -18.91 12.35
C GLY A 46 -19.95 -18.33 11.98
N HIS A 47 -20.97 -19.20 11.93
CA HIS A 47 -22.34 -18.84 11.54
C HIS A 47 -22.94 -17.69 12.37
N HIS A 48 -22.56 -17.57 13.65
CA HIS A 48 -23.03 -16.53 14.56
C HIS A 48 -22.61 -15.09 14.19
N PHE A 49 -21.74 -14.92 13.19
CA PHE A 49 -21.40 -13.60 12.64
C PHE A 49 -22.29 -13.17 11.47
N VAL A 50 -23.05 -14.10 10.87
CA VAL A 50 -23.84 -13.83 9.66
C VAL A 50 -24.83 -12.69 9.92
N GLY A 51 -24.84 -11.71 9.04
CA GLY A 51 -25.72 -10.54 9.12
C GLY A 51 -25.28 -9.45 10.12
N LYS A 52 -24.25 -9.67 10.95
CA LYS A 52 -23.71 -8.62 11.83
C LYS A 52 -22.93 -7.58 11.03
N LYS A 53 -22.86 -6.35 11.53
CA LYS A 53 -22.06 -5.28 10.89
C LYS A 53 -20.57 -5.57 11.04
N THR A 54 -19.83 -5.41 9.96
CA THR A 54 -18.36 -5.40 9.92
C THR A 54 -17.82 -3.99 10.19
N ALA A 55 -16.50 -3.84 10.31
CA ALA A 55 -15.86 -2.54 10.47
C ALA A 55 -16.04 -1.59 9.26
N SER A 56 -16.31 -2.11 8.06
CA SER A 56 -16.71 -1.28 6.91
C SER A 56 -18.14 -0.75 6.99
N GLY A 57 -18.96 -1.26 7.93
CA GLY A 57 -20.38 -0.96 8.06
C GLY A 57 -21.30 -1.88 7.24
N GLU A 58 -20.75 -2.68 6.32
CA GLU A 58 -21.49 -3.71 5.60
C GLU A 58 -21.94 -4.84 6.55
N ARG A 59 -22.96 -5.61 6.16
CA ARG A 59 -23.29 -6.85 6.87
C ARG A 59 -22.39 -7.99 6.41
N MET A 60 -21.89 -8.78 7.35
CA MET A 60 -21.17 -10.03 7.07
C MET A 60 -22.09 -10.94 6.25
N ASN A 61 -21.65 -11.24 5.02
CA ASN A 61 -22.31 -12.15 4.12
C ASN A 61 -21.38 -13.37 3.90
N PRO A 62 -21.82 -14.60 4.23
CA PRO A 62 -20.97 -15.77 4.14
C PRO A 62 -20.61 -16.15 2.70
N ASP A 63 -21.36 -15.68 1.71
CA ASP A 63 -21.23 -15.99 0.28
C ASP A 63 -20.35 -14.99 -0.48
N ARG A 64 -19.95 -13.88 0.16
CA ARG A 64 -19.03 -12.89 -0.46
C ARG A 64 -17.57 -13.29 -0.27
N LEU A 65 -16.70 -12.82 -1.14
CA LEU A 65 -15.24 -12.98 -1.03
C LEU A 65 -14.64 -11.81 -0.26
N THR A 66 -14.84 -11.79 1.06
CA THR A 66 -14.31 -10.75 1.95
C THR A 66 -13.56 -11.35 3.14
N ALA A 67 -12.84 -10.50 3.88
CA ALA A 67 -12.05 -10.93 5.02
C ALA A 67 -11.82 -9.83 6.08
N ALA A 68 -11.45 -10.24 7.28
CA ALA A 68 -10.94 -9.39 8.36
C ALA A 68 -9.41 -9.38 8.37
N SER A 69 -8.83 -8.18 8.56
CA SER A 69 -7.40 -7.99 8.81
C SER A 69 -7.14 -6.93 9.87
N LYS A 70 -6.07 -7.10 10.66
CA LYS A 70 -5.67 -6.15 11.71
C LYS A 70 -5.03 -4.90 11.15
N THR A 71 -4.22 -5.10 10.11
CA THR A 71 -3.25 -4.09 9.65
C THR A 71 -3.60 -3.56 8.27
N LEU A 72 -4.28 -4.34 7.44
CA LEU A 72 -4.63 -3.90 6.09
C LEU A 72 -5.77 -2.87 6.13
N PRO A 73 -5.70 -1.79 5.33
CA PRO A 73 -6.81 -0.87 5.16
C PRO A 73 -8.10 -1.57 4.72
N LEU A 74 -9.26 -1.01 5.10
CA LEU A 74 -10.53 -1.48 4.55
C LEU A 74 -10.59 -1.12 3.06
N GLY A 75 -11.18 -1.99 2.25
CA GLY A 75 -11.23 -1.87 0.79
C GLY A 75 -10.00 -2.44 0.08
N THR A 76 -8.91 -2.76 0.79
CA THR A 76 -7.74 -3.40 0.17
C THR A 76 -8.13 -4.77 -0.40
N ARG A 77 -7.77 -5.00 -1.66
CA ARG A 77 -7.89 -6.31 -2.28
C ARG A 77 -6.61 -7.10 -2.07
N VAL A 78 -6.74 -8.35 -1.68
CA VAL A 78 -5.59 -9.23 -1.41
C VAL A 78 -5.77 -10.56 -2.10
N GLN A 79 -4.67 -11.11 -2.57
CA GLN A 79 -4.56 -12.52 -2.92
C GLN A 79 -4.18 -13.30 -1.65
N VAL A 80 -4.94 -14.35 -1.35
CA VAL A 80 -4.66 -15.29 -0.27
C VAL A 80 -4.31 -16.63 -0.90
N THR A 81 -3.16 -17.19 -0.52
CA THR A 81 -2.69 -18.48 -1.00
C THR A 81 -2.63 -19.46 0.17
N ASN A 82 -3.32 -20.59 0.06
CA ASN A 82 -3.16 -21.69 1.00
C ASN A 82 -1.86 -22.44 0.67
N LEU A 83 -0.91 -22.42 1.59
CA LEU A 83 0.43 -22.97 1.38
C LEU A 83 0.47 -24.50 1.44
N GLU A 84 -0.60 -25.15 1.93
CA GLU A 84 -0.68 -26.61 2.04
C GLU A 84 -1.14 -27.25 0.72
N ASN A 85 -1.93 -26.54 -0.09
CA ASN A 85 -2.50 -27.08 -1.33
C ASN A 85 -2.31 -26.18 -2.57
N GLY A 86 -1.68 -25.02 -2.43
CA GLY A 86 -1.39 -24.07 -3.51
C GLY A 86 -2.61 -23.31 -4.04
N ARG A 87 -3.81 -23.49 -3.48
CA ARG A 87 -5.02 -22.80 -3.96
C ARG A 87 -5.00 -21.33 -3.56
N THR A 88 -5.56 -20.50 -4.41
CA THR A 88 -5.58 -19.04 -4.25
C THR A 88 -6.99 -18.47 -4.34
N VAL A 89 -7.26 -17.42 -3.57
CA VAL A 89 -8.51 -16.65 -3.67
C VAL A 89 -8.22 -15.16 -3.51
N HIS A 90 -8.94 -14.32 -4.25
CA HIS A 90 -8.89 -12.88 -4.10
C HIS A 90 -10.05 -12.43 -3.21
N VAL A 91 -9.74 -11.65 -2.17
CA VAL A 91 -10.74 -11.14 -1.22
C VAL A 91 -10.56 -9.66 -0.97
N THR A 92 -11.63 -8.98 -0.59
CA THR A 92 -11.60 -7.59 -0.14
C THR A 92 -11.61 -7.54 1.39
N ILE A 93 -10.70 -6.76 1.98
CA ILE A 93 -10.71 -6.51 3.43
C ILE A 93 -11.87 -5.58 3.77
N ASN A 94 -12.84 -6.04 4.55
CA ASN A 94 -13.99 -5.23 4.94
C ASN A 94 -14.27 -5.26 6.46
N ASP A 95 -13.39 -5.92 7.23
CA ASP A 95 -13.54 -6.02 8.67
C ASP A 95 -12.18 -5.99 9.41
N ARG A 96 -12.24 -5.91 10.74
CA ARG A 96 -11.08 -5.89 11.65
C ARG A 96 -10.97 -7.16 12.47
N GLY A 97 -9.73 -7.55 12.78
CA GLY A 97 -9.38 -8.83 13.40
C GLY A 97 -8.41 -9.61 12.50
N PRO A 98 -8.08 -10.88 12.78
CA PRO A 98 -8.44 -11.70 13.94
C PRO A 98 -7.66 -11.34 15.21
N TYR A 99 -8.30 -11.00 16.32
CA TYR A 99 -7.60 -10.66 17.58
C TYR A 99 -6.93 -11.83 18.33
N ILE A 100 -6.81 -12.99 17.68
CA ILE A 100 -6.07 -14.14 18.20
C ILE A 100 -4.62 -14.08 17.70
N ARG A 101 -3.65 -14.42 18.57
CA ARG A 101 -2.23 -14.44 18.21
C ARG A 101 -1.96 -15.51 17.14
N GLY A 102 -1.10 -15.19 16.19
CA GLY A 102 -0.69 -16.10 15.10
C GLY A 102 -1.68 -16.25 13.94
N ARG A 103 -2.88 -15.66 14.02
CA ARG A 103 -3.79 -15.53 12.88
C ARG A 103 -3.58 -14.18 12.19
N VAL A 104 -3.54 -14.20 10.86
CA VAL A 104 -3.30 -13.01 10.02
C VAL A 104 -4.55 -12.57 9.26
N ILE A 105 -5.50 -13.47 9.04
CA ILE A 105 -6.72 -13.20 8.29
C ILE A 105 -7.87 -14.12 8.73
N ASP A 106 -9.08 -13.57 8.83
CA ASP A 106 -10.32 -14.33 8.99
C ASP A 106 -11.17 -14.17 7.73
N LEU A 107 -11.43 -15.28 7.03
CA LEU A 107 -12.12 -15.31 5.76
C LEU A 107 -13.63 -15.48 5.93
N THR A 108 -14.41 -15.13 4.92
CA THR A 108 -15.78 -15.65 4.82
C THR A 108 -15.78 -17.17 4.56
N PRO A 109 -16.87 -17.87 4.91
CA PRO A 109 -17.04 -19.28 4.58
C PRO A 109 -16.85 -19.59 3.09
N ARG A 110 -17.36 -18.76 2.18
CA ARG A 110 -17.14 -18.92 0.72
C ARG A 110 -15.67 -18.82 0.32
N ALA A 111 -14.91 -17.91 0.90
CA ALA A 111 -13.47 -17.79 0.61
C ALA A 111 -12.68 -18.99 1.18
N ALA A 112 -13.10 -19.51 2.35
CA ALA A 112 -12.51 -20.73 2.92
C ALA A 112 -12.78 -21.98 2.05
N ASP A 113 -13.96 -22.08 1.43
CA ASP A 113 -14.27 -23.13 0.45
C ASP A 113 -13.38 -23.04 -0.79
N ALA A 114 -13.17 -21.82 -1.31
CA ALA A 114 -12.30 -21.59 -2.46
C ALA A 114 -10.84 -22.03 -2.20
N LEU A 115 -10.36 -21.88 -0.97
CA LEU A 115 -9.05 -22.34 -0.51
C LEU A 115 -9.01 -23.80 -0.05
N ALA A 116 -10.14 -24.51 -0.09
CA ALA A 116 -10.30 -25.86 0.45
C ALA A 116 -9.78 -26.02 1.89
N MET A 117 -10.09 -25.03 2.74
CA MET A 117 -9.72 -25.04 4.17
C MET A 117 -10.93 -25.14 5.12
N ARG A 118 -12.16 -25.17 4.60
CA ARG A 118 -13.38 -25.12 5.42
C ARG A 118 -13.50 -26.31 6.37
N HIS A 119 -13.15 -27.51 5.91
CA HIS A 119 -13.19 -28.73 6.73
C HIS A 119 -12.10 -28.73 7.81
N GLN A 120 -10.92 -28.19 7.52
CA GLN A 120 -9.79 -28.12 8.45
C GLN A 120 -9.96 -27.02 9.51
N GLY A 121 -10.73 -25.97 9.22
CA GLY A 121 -10.95 -24.83 10.13
C GLY A 121 -9.84 -23.80 10.06
N LEU A 122 -8.59 -24.25 9.97
CA LEU A 122 -7.38 -23.43 9.91
C LEU A 122 -6.49 -23.90 8.75
N ALA A 123 -5.75 -22.96 8.17
CA ALA A 123 -4.73 -23.26 7.17
C ALA A 123 -3.58 -22.26 7.28
N ARG A 124 -2.36 -22.68 6.93
CA ARG A 124 -1.25 -21.74 6.76
C ARG A 124 -1.36 -21.05 5.41
N VAL A 125 -1.38 -19.72 5.41
CA VAL A 125 -1.57 -18.90 4.21
C VAL A 125 -0.49 -17.84 4.04
N GLU A 126 -0.27 -17.44 2.80
CA GLU A 126 0.37 -16.17 2.42
C GLU A 126 -0.74 -15.18 2.01
N VAL A 127 -0.68 -13.97 2.54
CA VAL A 127 -1.58 -12.86 2.19
C VAL A 127 -0.78 -11.77 1.50
N ARG A 128 -1.10 -11.50 0.24
CA ARG A 128 -0.41 -10.50 -0.58
C ARG A 128 -1.40 -9.42 -1.01
N PRO A 129 -1.22 -8.15 -0.61
CA PRO A 129 -2.04 -7.08 -1.15
C PRO A 129 -1.80 -6.91 -2.63
N GLU A 130 -2.88 -6.73 -3.39
CA GLU A 130 -2.78 -6.36 -4.80
C GLU A 130 -2.19 -4.95 -4.88
N PRO A 131 -1.29 -4.69 -5.84
CA PRO A 131 -0.86 -3.33 -6.11
C PRO A 131 -2.12 -2.54 -6.50
N THR A 132 -2.50 -1.57 -5.67
CA THR A 132 -3.48 -0.57 -6.09
C THR A 132 -2.93 0.04 -7.37
N PRO A 133 -3.69 0.09 -8.49
CA PRO A 133 -3.27 0.88 -9.63
C PRO A 133 -3.06 2.28 -9.10
N THR A 134 -1.79 2.71 -9.02
CA THR A 134 -1.44 4.10 -8.73
C THR A 134 -2.30 4.92 -9.67
N PRO A 135 -3.10 5.88 -9.19
CA PRO A 135 -3.72 6.83 -10.10
C PRO A 135 -2.55 7.40 -10.89
N ILE A 136 -2.44 7.01 -12.17
CA ILE A 136 -1.55 7.65 -13.12
C ILE A 136 -1.93 9.11 -12.98
N GLN A 137 -1.02 9.91 -12.41
CA GLN A 137 -1.24 11.34 -12.30
C GLN A 137 -1.44 11.81 -13.73
N GLU A 138 -2.68 12.15 -14.03
CA GLU A 138 -3.20 12.67 -15.29
C GLU A 138 -2.69 14.11 -15.48
N ALA A 139 -1.36 14.27 -15.41
CA ALA A 139 -0.66 15.55 -15.39
C ALA A 139 0.38 15.68 -16.51
N ASP A 140 0.52 14.67 -17.38
CA ASP A 140 1.47 14.73 -18.52
C ASP A 140 0.87 14.24 -19.86
N ALA A 141 -0.43 13.96 -19.92
CA ALA A 141 -1.13 13.73 -21.18
C ALA A 141 -1.67 15.05 -21.74
N ALA A 142 -0.77 15.98 -22.04
CA ALA A 142 -1.04 16.97 -23.06
C ALA A 142 -1.31 16.19 -24.36
N ALA A 143 -2.56 16.20 -24.81
CA ALA A 143 -2.98 15.53 -26.03
C ALA A 143 -2.02 15.91 -27.19
N PRO A 144 -1.48 14.95 -27.96
CA PRO A 144 -0.98 15.30 -29.27
C PRO A 144 -2.17 15.82 -30.06
N THR A 145 -2.10 17.09 -30.44
CA THR A 145 -3.04 17.73 -31.37
C THR A 145 -3.29 16.78 -32.54
N PRO A 146 -4.54 16.53 -32.95
CA PRO A 146 -4.78 15.73 -34.14
C PRO A 146 -4.14 16.45 -35.33
N ILE A 147 -3.16 15.78 -35.96
CA ILE A 147 -2.66 16.18 -37.27
C ILE A 147 -3.85 16.09 -38.23
N PRO A 148 -4.28 17.19 -38.88
CA PRO A 148 -5.34 17.07 -39.87
C PRO A 148 -4.88 16.15 -41.00
N PRO A 149 -5.74 15.25 -41.52
CA PRO A 149 -5.38 14.44 -42.67
C PRO A 149 -5.06 15.37 -43.84
N ASN A 150 -3.93 15.11 -44.50
CA ASN A 150 -3.53 15.80 -45.73
C ASN A 150 -4.70 15.78 -46.71
N ALA A 151 -5.13 16.96 -47.16
CA ALA A 151 -6.03 17.11 -48.28
C ALA A 151 -5.22 16.90 -49.56
N ASP A 152 -5.58 15.87 -50.33
CA ASP A 152 -5.22 15.73 -51.75
C ASP A 152 -5.90 16.81 -52.61
#